data_AF-A0A1F9LL67-F1
#
_entry.id   AF-A0A1F9LL67-F1
#
_cell.length_a   1.000
_cell.length_b   1.000
_cell.length_c   1.000
_cell.angle_alpha   90.00
_cell.angle_beta   90.00
_cell.angle_gamma   90.00
#
_symmetry.space_group_name_H-M   'P 1'
#
loop_
_entity.id
_entity.type
_entity.pdbx_description
1 polymer ?
#
loop_
_entity_poly.entity_id
_entity_poly.type
_entity_poly.pdbx_seq_one_letter_code
_entity_poly.pdbx_strand_id
1 'polypeptide(L)' 'MKFSDFFVPKYVHSDPNVRLKFISKSKDIGLLEQMAEKDGDENVRKSAAERAQMLKGILSSA' A
#
# COMPACT_ATOMS: atom_id res chain seq x y z
N MET A 1 -15.28 1.71 -16.78
CA MET A 1 -14.35 2.38 -17.71
C MET A 1 -12.94 1.86 -17.42
N LYS A 2 -12.27 1.23 -18.39
CA LYS A 2 -10.88 0.77 -18.29
C LYS A 2 -9.99 2.00 -18.46
N PHE A 3 -9.71 2.71 -17.36
CA PHE A 3 -8.65 3.71 -17.38
C PHE A 3 -7.34 2.97 -17.62
N SER A 4 -6.56 3.48 -18.56
CA SER A 4 -5.27 2.94 -18.95
C SER A 4 -4.38 2.77 -17.72
N ASP A 5 -4.23 1.51 -17.28
CA ASP A 5 -3.35 1.08 -16.18
C ASP A 5 -1.87 1.53 -16.35
N PHE A 6 -1.53 2.09 -17.52
CA PHE A 6 -0.22 2.62 -17.84
C PHE A 6 0.13 3.96 -17.16
N PHE A 7 -0.87 4.77 -16.78
CA PHE A 7 -0.63 6.11 -16.20
C PHE A 7 -1.13 6.27 -14.76
N VAL A 8 -1.72 5.23 -14.16
CA VAL A 8 -2.17 5.29 -12.77
C VAL A 8 -1.01 4.99 -11.81
N PRO A 9 -0.90 5.72 -10.68
CA PRO A 9 0.05 5.36 -9.64
C PRO A 9 -0.17 3.91 -9.17
N LYS A 10 0.93 3.20 -8.89
CA LYS A 10 0.90 1.76 -8.55
C LYS A 10 0.02 1.44 -7.33
N TYR A 11 -0.18 2.39 -6.42
CA TYR A 11 -0.99 2.22 -5.21
C TYR A 11 -2.51 2.33 -5.44
N VAL A 12 -2.96 2.80 -6.62
CA VAL A 12 -4.39 2.83 -7.04
C VAL A 12 -4.64 1.99 -8.29
N HIS A 13 -3.67 1.16 -8.67
CA HIS A 13 -3.78 0.29 -9.82
C HIS A 13 -4.96 -0.68 -9.66
N SER A 14 -5.67 -0.99 -10.74
CA SER A 14 -6.87 -1.84 -10.71
C SER A 14 -6.59 -3.25 -10.15
N ASP A 15 -5.50 -3.87 -10.61
CA ASP A 15 -5.00 -5.15 -10.10
C ASP A 15 -4.44 -5.04 -8.65
N PRO A 16 -5.05 -5.73 -7.67
CA PRO A 16 -4.56 -5.74 -6.28
C PRO A 16 -3.13 -6.28 -6.14
N ASN A 17 -2.68 -7.18 -7.03
CA ASN A 17 -1.31 -7.70 -6.97
C ASN A 17 -0.25 -6.62 -7.22
N VAL A 18 -0.57 -5.65 -8.09
CA VAL A 18 0.31 -4.49 -8.32
C VAL A 18 0.37 -3.61 -7.07
N ARG A 19 -0.77 -3.42 -6.39
CA ARG A 19 -0.84 -2.66 -5.13
C ARG A 19 -0.09 -3.36 -3.99
N LEU A 20 -0.20 -4.69 -3.87
CA LEU A 20 0.57 -5.49 -2.91
C LEU A 20 2.08 -5.40 -3.16
N LYS A 21 2.50 -5.46 -4.44
CA LYS A 21 3.90 -5.29 -4.82
C LYS A 21 4.42 -3.88 -4.55
N PHE A 22 3.54 -2.87 -4.61
CA PHE A 22 3.88 -1.52 -4.18
C PHE A 22 4.09 -1.46 -2.66
N ILE A 23 3.17 -2.02 -1.86
CA ILE A 23 3.24 -2.05 -0.39
C ILE A 23 4.57 -2.64 0.09
N SER A 24 4.98 -3.80 -0.44
CA SER A 24 6.21 -4.48 0.00
C SER A 24 7.48 -3.65 -0.22
N LYS A 25 7.46 -2.71 -1.18
CA LYS A 25 8.58 -1.85 -1.52
C LYS A 25 8.46 -0.44 -0.94
N SER A 26 7.27 -0.01 -0.56
CA SER A 26 7.03 1.32 -0.03
C SER A 26 7.70 1.51 1.34
N LYS A 27 8.21 2.72 1.56
CA LYS A 27 8.68 3.24 2.85
C LYS A 27 7.86 4.43 3.33
N ASP A 28 6.89 4.86 2.53
CA ASP A 28 5.99 5.95 2.86
C ASP A 28 4.90 5.44 3.81
N ILE A 29 5.10 5.68 5.10
CA ILE A 29 4.20 5.21 6.15
C ILE A 29 2.80 5.84 5.99
N GLY A 30 2.72 7.15 5.70
CA GLY A 30 1.44 7.83 5.58
C GLY A 30 0.61 7.28 4.42
N LEU A 31 1.26 6.97 3.29
CA LEU A 31 0.58 6.34 2.17
C LEU A 31 0.15 4.90 2.49
N LEU A 32 0.99 4.13 3.20
CA LEU A 32 0.64 2.77 3.65
C LEU A 32 -0.56 2.79 4.61
N GLU A 33 -0.66 3.77 5.51
CA GLU A 33 -1.82 3.95 6.39
C GLU A 33 -3.09 4.29 5.60
N GLN A 34 -3.00 5.19 4.62
CA GLN A 34 -4.14 5.49 3.76
C GLN A 34 -4.63 4.26 2.99
N MET A 35 -3.71 3.43 2.48
CA MET A 35 -4.07 2.16 1.84
C MET A 35 -4.70 1.18 2.83
N ALA A 36 -4.19 1.12 4.06
CA ALA A 36 -4.75 0.27 5.12
C ALA A 36 -6.20 0.62 5.46
N GLU A 37 -6.55 1.89 5.40
CA GLU A 37 -7.91 2.37 5.71
C GLU A 37 -8.87 2.29 4.53
N LYS A 38 -8.40 2.66 3.33
CA LYS A 38 -9.30 3.00 2.20
C LYS A 38 -9.22 2.05 1.01
N ASP A 39 -8.27 1.12 0.96
CA ASP A 39 -8.20 0.20 -0.17
C ASP A 39 -9.42 -0.72 -0.23
N GLY A 40 -9.95 -0.94 -1.43
CA GLY A 40 -11.13 -1.78 -1.64
C GLY A 40 -10.87 -3.26 -1.39
N ASP A 41 -9.63 -3.72 -1.50
CA ASP A 41 -9.23 -5.11 -1.28
C ASP A 41 -8.75 -5.34 0.16
N GLU A 42 -9.33 -6.33 0.84
CA GLU A 42 -9.03 -6.62 2.24
C GLU A 42 -7.57 -7.07 2.46
N ASN A 43 -6.99 -7.83 1.52
CA ASN A 43 -5.61 -8.27 1.63
C ASN A 43 -4.66 -7.08 1.49
N VAL A 44 -4.96 -6.16 0.57
CA VAL A 44 -4.20 -4.91 0.41
C VAL A 44 -4.26 -4.08 1.71
N ARG A 45 -5.43 -3.96 2.33
CA ARG A 45 -5.57 -3.25 3.61
C ARG A 45 -4.72 -3.87 4.71
N LYS A 46 -4.80 -5.19 4.91
CA LYS A 46 -4.04 -5.91 5.95
C LYS A 46 -2.53 -5.80 5.73
N SER A 47 -2.06 -6.07 4.52
CA SER A 47 -0.62 -5.97 4.20
C SER A 47 -0.08 -4.55 4.35
N ALA A 48 -0.87 -3.52 4.01
CA ALA A 48 -0.47 -2.13 4.19
C ALA A 48 -0.34 -1.77 5.68
N ALA A 49 -1.31 -2.20 6.50
CA ALA A 49 -1.28 -1.99 7.96
C ALA A 49 -0.06 -2.65 8.61
N GLU A 50 0.20 -3.92 8.29
CA GLU A 50 1.35 -4.67 8.80
C GLU A 50 2.68 -4.00 8.42
N ARG A 51 2.80 -3.57 7.16
CA ARG A 51 4.01 -2.89 6.68
C ARG A 51 4.21 -1.54 7.36
N ALA A 52 3.15 -0.75 7.54
CA ALA A 52 3.21 0.52 8.24
C ALA A 52 3.66 0.33 9.70
N GLN A 53 3.10 -0.65 10.40
CA GLN A 53 3.49 -0.98 11.79
C GLN A 53 4.95 -1.41 11.88
N MET A 54 5.41 -2.28 10.99
CA MET A 54 6.81 -2.70 10.93
C MET A 54 7.75 -1.51 10.77
N LEU A 55 7.44 -0.59 9.84
CA LEU A 55 8.28 0.59 9.61
C LEU A 55 8.28 1.52 10.82
N LYS A 56 7.12 1.77 11.44
CA LYS A 56 7.03 2.57 12.68
C LYS A 56 7.85 1.97 13.82
N GLY A 57 7.80 0.65 14.00
CA GLY A 57 8.58 -0.05 15.02
C GLY A 57 10.10 0.05 14.80
N ILE A 58 10.55 0.06 13.54
CA ILE A 58 11.96 0.32 13.20
C ILE A 58 12.35 1.76 13.56
N LEU A 59 11.51 2.75 13.21
CA LEU A 59 11.77 4.16 13.51
C LEU A 59 11.78 4.48 15.01
N SER A 60 11.00 3.76 15.83
CA SER A 60 11.03 3.92 17.29
C SER A 60 12.25 3.28 17.97
N SER A 61 13.05 2.50 17.23
CA SER A 61 14.21 1.77 17.74
C SER A 61 15.56 2.38 17.32
N ALA A 62 15.53 3.51 16.60
CA ALA A 62 16.69 4.24 16.09
C ALA A 62 16.85 5.58 16.81
#